data_AF-A0A2W4L534-F1
#
_entry.id   AF-A0A2W4L534-F1
#
_cell.length_a   1.000
_cell.length_b   1.000
_cell.length_c   1.000
_cell.angle_alpha   90.00
_cell.angle_beta   90.00
_cell.angle_gamma   90.00
#
_symmetry.space_group_name_H-M   'P 1'
#
loop_
_entity.id
_entity.type
_entity.pdbx_description
1 polymer ?
#
loop_
_entity_poly.entity_id
_entity_poly.type
_entity_poly.pdbx_seq_one_letter_code
_entity_poly.pdbx_strand_id
1 'polypeptide(L)'
;MKVRLDRELKDLVGALAQADDLAREGNWAEARDRLQNGRATARRLGLPYARIAWRLCVALDNLGEVEEAFRMALEAIDQDPLAPEYRLSFTIVARRLRERVESLAPQDPSIPRLHALLAANDEADESTHLAMARHLVMQGDLAGARRLLEAVTTVSPNCADAWSLLAEVNAKLGDEEARSRCEVEATAARAAREASIVTHSPAL
;
A
#
# COMPACT_ATOMS: atom_id res chain seq x y z
N MET A 1 17.72 25.56 30.76
CA MET A 1 16.84 24.53 30.18
C MET A 1 15.67 25.13 29.39
N LYS A 2 14.85 26.01 29.98
CA LYS A 2 13.69 26.66 29.34
C LYS A 2 14.01 27.40 28.03
N VAL A 3 15.05 28.23 28.00
CA VAL A 3 15.50 28.99 26.81
C VAL A 3 15.91 28.10 25.63
N ARG A 4 16.43 26.90 25.90
CA ARG A 4 16.85 25.94 24.86
C ARG A 4 15.64 25.30 24.19
N LEU A 5 14.65 24.88 24.99
CA LEU A 5 13.41 24.29 24.49
C LEU A 5 12.62 25.30 23.66
N ASP A 6 12.53 26.56 24.09
CA ASP A 6 11.83 27.63 23.35
C ASP A 6 12.46 27.89 21.97
N ARG A 7 13.79 27.77 21.87
CA ARG A 7 14.50 27.90 20.59
C ARG A 7 14.22 26.70 19.69
N GLU A 8 14.35 25.48 20.20
CA GLU A 8 14.10 24.27 19.41
C GLU A 8 12.65 24.18 18.91
N LEU A 9 11.69 24.65 19.71
CA LEU A 9 10.28 24.77 19.30
C LEU A 9 10.09 25.78 18.16
N LYS A 10 10.73 26.95 18.25
CA LYS A 10 10.70 27.95 17.17
C LYS A 10 11.33 27.43 15.89
N ASP A 11 12.46 26.71 16.02
CA ASP A 11 13.15 26.11 14.88
C ASP A 11 12.28 25.03 14.22
N LEU A 12 11.55 24.22 14.99
CA LEU A 12 10.59 23.23 14.47
C LEU A 12 9.43 23.88 13.70
N VAL A 13 8.82 24.92 14.26
CA VAL A 13 7.73 25.65 13.60
C VAL A 13 8.24 26.33 12.33
N GLY A 14 9.43 26.93 12.38
CA GLY A 14 10.09 27.53 11.23
C GLY A 14 10.40 26.52 10.13
N ALA A 15 10.88 25.32 10.49
CA ALA A 15 11.15 24.25 9.55
C ALA A 15 9.90 23.77 8.81
N LEU A 16 8.76 23.68 9.52
CA LEU A 16 7.47 23.32 8.91
C LEU A 16 6.99 24.40 7.93
N ALA A 17 7.09 25.68 8.31
CA ALA A 17 6.71 26.79 7.42
C ALA A 17 7.59 26.85 6.16
N GLN A 18 8.91 26.70 6.31
CA GLN A 18 9.84 26.66 5.18
C GLN A 18 9.58 25.46 4.26
N ALA A 19 9.28 24.28 4.83
CA ALA A 19 8.91 23.11 4.04
C ALA A 19 7.62 23.35 3.24
N ASP A 20 6.63 24.06 3.82
CA ASP A 20 5.41 24.44 3.11
C ASP A 20 5.68 25.44 1.97
N ASP A 21 6.61 26.37 2.14
CA ASP A 21 7.03 27.29 1.08
C ASP A 21 7.73 26.54 -0.06
N LEU A 22 8.68 25.67 0.27
CA LEU A 22 9.38 24.81 -0.69
C LEU A 22 8.41 23.91 -1.46
N ALA A 23 7.43 23.30 -0.78
CA ALA A 23 6.40 22.49 -1.41
C ALA A 23 5.55 23.30 -2.40
N ARG A 24 5.19 24.54 -2.06
CA ARG A 24 4.45 25.45 -2.97
C ARG A 24 5.25 25.82 -4.21
N GLU A 25 6.57 25.87 -4.10
CA GLU A 25 7.50 26.10 -5.21
C GLU A 25 7.83 24.82 -6.01
N GLY A 26 7.34 23.65 -5.59
CA GLY A 26 7.65 22.37 -6.22
C GLY A 26 9.01 21.78 -5.81
N ASN A 27 9.69 22.36 -4.83
CA ASN A 27 10.98 21.93 -4.30
C ASN A 27 10.81 20.77 -3.29
N TRP A 28 10.23 19.66 -3.75
CA TRP A 28 9.82 18.53 -2.90
C TRP A 28 10.98 17.84 -2.18
N ALA A 29 12.16 17.72 -2.81
CA ALA A 29 13.32 17.08 -2.21
C ALA A 29 13.85 17.87 -0.99
N GLU A 30 14.01 19.19 -1.12
CA GLU A 30 14.43 20.03 -0.01
C GLU A 30 13.34 20.07 1.08
N ALA A 31 12.06 20.13 0.70
CA ALA A 31 10.95 20.05 1.66
C ALA A 31 11.01 18.74 2.48
N ARG A 32 11.22 17.59 1.82
CA ARG A 32 11.41 16.28 2.46
C ARG A 32 12.56 16.32 3.47
N ASP A 33 13.72 16.83 3.08
CA ASP A 33 14.92 16.84 3.93
C ASP A 33 14.72 17.74 5.17
N ARG A 34 14.06 18.90 5.01
CA ARG A 34 13.67 19.76 6.14
C ARG A 34 12.70 19.06 7.09
N LEU A 35 11.68 18.40 6.54
CA LEU A 35 10.68 17.69 7.34
C LEU A 35 11.28 16.47 8.07
N GLN A 36 12.23 15.75 7.46
CA GLN A 36 12.96 14.66 8.13
C GLN A 36 13.75 15.16 9.34
N ASN A 37 14.47 16.27 9.19
CA ASN A 37 15.19 16.90 10.30
C ASN A 37 14.25 17.40 11.41
N GLY A 38 13.12 17.99 11.01
CA GLY A 38 12.06 18.41 11.93
C GLY A 38 11.47 17.23 12.70
N ARG A 39 11.17 16.12 12.02
CA ARG A 39 10.67 14.88 12.63
C ARG A 39 11.66 14.30 13.63
N ALA A 40 12.95 14.20 13.27
CA ALA A 40 13.99 13.71 14.18
C ALA A 40 14.10 14.60 15.45
N THR A 41 13.99 15.92 15.27
CA THR A 41 14.00 16.87 16.39
C THR A 41 12.76 16.73 17.27
N ALA A 42 11.56 16.66 16.70
CA ALA A 42 10.32 16.47 17.45
C ALA A 42 10.32 15.15 18.24
N ARG A 43 10.78 14.06 17.63
CA ARG A 43 10.97 12.75 18.30
C ARG A 43 11.91 12.85 19.49
N ARG A 44 13.08 13.48 19.30
CA ARG A 44 14.06 13.68 20.38
C ARG A 44 13.49 14.49 21.55
N LEU A 45 12.57 15.42 21.27
CA LEU A 45 11.92 16.24 22.28
C LEU A 45 10.66 15.60 22.87
N GLY A 46 10.21 14.44 22.37
CA GLY A 46 8.99 13.78 22.80
C GLY A 46 7.71 14.57 22.46
N LEU A 47 7.76 15.41 21.42
CA LEU A 47 6.62 16.21 20.98
C LEU A 47 5.80 15.44 19.94
N PRO A 48 4.46 15.56 19.91
CA PRO A 48 3.65 15.09 18.80
C PRO A 48 4.06 15.79 17.49
N TYR A 49 4.12 15.03 16.41
CA TYR A 49 4.56 15.52 15.09
C TYR A 49 3.71 14.99 13.94
N ALA A 50 2.45 14.63 14.21
CA ALA A 50 1.50 14.14 13.20
C ALA A 50 1.50 14.99 11.92
N ARG A 51 1.47 16.32 12.07
CA ARG A 51 1.53 17.26 10.93
C ARG A 51 2.83 17.19 10.14
N ILE A 52 3.97 17.01 10.79
CA ILE A 52 5.27 16.84 10.11
C ILE A 52 5.29 15.50 9.36
N ALA A 53 4.81 14.43 10.00
CA ALA A 53 4.70 13.11 9.35
C ALA A 53 3.79 13.18 8.12
N TRP A 54 2.61 13.81 8.22
CA TRP A 54 1.72 14.00 7.08
C TRP A 54 2.36 14.84 5.96
N ARG A 55 3.03 15.95 6.30
CA ARG A 55 3.74 16.74 5.27
C ARG A 55 4.86 15.98 4.60
N LEU A 56 5.56 15.14 5.36
CA LEU A 56 6.60 14.28 4.82
C LEU A 56 6.00 13.21 3.89
N CYS A 57 4.85 12.63 4.24
CA CYS A 57 4.06 11.76 3.35
C CYS A 57 3.78 12.45 2.01
N VAL A 58 3.24 13.68 2.03
CA VAL A 58 2.95 14.44 0.79
C VAL A 58 4.21 14.70 -0.04
N ALA A 59 5.31 15.09 0.60
CA ALA A 59 6.57 15.35 -0.12
C ALA A 59 7.13 14.07 -0.77
N LEU A 60 7.14 12.96 -0.03
CA LEU A 60 7.60 11.66 -0.52
C LEU A 60 6.73 11.12 -1.66
N ASP A 61 5.42 11.28 -1.55
CA ASP A 61 4.47 10.89 -2.59
C ASP A 61 4.70 11.68 -3.90
N ASN A 62 4.98 12.98 -3.82
CA ASN A 62 5.34 13.80 -4.98
C ASN A 62 6.70 13.41 -5.60
N LEU A 63 7.60 12.83 -4.81
CA LEU A 63 8.89 12.30 -5.28
C LEU A 63 8.77 10.88 -5.84
N GLY A 64 7.60 10.24 -5.73
CA GLY A 64 7.41 8.84 -6.12
C GLY A 64 7.98 7.83 -5.11
N GLU A 65 8.38 8.27 -3.92
CA GLU A 65 8.83 7.43 -2.80
C GLU A 65 7.61 6.87 -2.03
N VAL A 66 6.76 6.11 -2.74
CA VAL A 66 5.40 5.73 -2.29
C VAL A 66 5.42 4.87 -1.01
N GLU A 67 6.42 4.01 -0.85
CA GLU A 67 6.55 3.15 0.32
C GLU A 67 6.82 3.97 1.60
N GLU A 68 7.79 4.87 1.54
CA GLU A 68 8.10 5.79 2.63
C GLU A 68 6.93 6.74 2.89
N ALA A 69 6.25 7.21 1.83
CA ALA A 69 5.05 8.02 1.96
C ALA A 69 3.96 7.27 2.75
N PHE A 70 3.75 5.98 2.47
CA PHE A 70 2.77 5.16 3.17
C PHE A 70 3.08 5.04 4.67
N ARG A 71 4.36 4.81 5.01
CA ARG A 71 4.80 4.79 6.42
C ARG A 71 4.55 6.11 7.13
N MET A 72 4.78 7.23 6.44
CA MET A 72 4.56 8.55 7.03
C MET A 72 3.07 8.88 7.17
N ALA A 73 2.22 8.37 6.27
CA ALA A 73 0.77 8.45 6.41
C ALA A 73 0.27 7.68 7.64
N LEU A 74 0.76 6.45 7.85
CA LEU A 74 0.45 5.65 9.03
C LEU A 74 0.85 6.35 10.33
N GLU A 75 2.07 6.89 10.40
CA GLU A 75 2.56 7.60 11.59
C GLU A 75 1.78 8.89 11.88
N ALA A 76 1.23 9.54 10.86
CA ALA A 76 0.34 10.69 11.05
C ALA A 76 -1.02 10.27 11.61
N ILE A 77 -1.64 9.22 11.07
CA ILE A 77 -2.95 8.71 11.52
C ILE A 77 -2.88 8.13 12.93
N ASP A 78 -1.79 7.43 13.28
CA ASP A 78 -1.60 6.88 14.63
C ASP A 78 -1.60 7.99 15.70
N GLN A 79 -1.01 9.15 15.39
CA GLN A 79 -0.95 10.29 16.30
C GLN A 79 -2.21 11.16 16.30
N ASP A 80 -2.89 11.28 15.17
CA ASP A 80 -4.15 12.01 15.05
C ASP A 80 -5.09 11.32 14.05
N PRO A 81 -5.90 10.36 14.51
CA PRO A 81 -6.80 9.62 13.65
C PRO A 81 -8.03 10.43 13.22
N LEU A 82 -8.27 11.62 13.77
CA LEU A 82 -9.47 12.40 13.45
C LEU A 82 -9.20 13.49 12.40
N ALA A 83 -7.95 13.80 12.09
CA ALA A 83 -7.56 14.72 11.03
C ALA A 83 -8.00 14.20 9.63
N PRO A 84 -8.96 14.87 8.96
CA PRO A 84 -9.48 14.42 7.67
C PRO A 84 -8.40 14.36 6.58
N GLU A 85 -7.48 15.33 6.55
CA GLU A 85 -6.40 15.39 5.57
C GLU A 85 -5.44 14.19 5.67
N TYR A 86 -5.23 13.62 6.86
CA TYR A 86 -4.32 12.48 7.04
C TYR A 86 -4.95 11.22 6.48
N ARG A 87 -6.25 11.03 6.74
CA ARG A 87 -7.04 9.93 6.17
C ARG A 87 -7.07 9.99 4.65
N LEU A 88 -7.32 11.18 4.07
CA LEU A 88 -7.34 11.35 2.62
C LEU A 88 -5.99 11.01 1.99
N SER A 89 -4.89 11.53 2.53
CA SER A 89 -3.54 11.21 2.04
C SER A 89 -3.22 9.72 2.19
N PHE A 90 -3.59 9.10 3.31
CA PHE A 90 -3.42 7.67 3.51
C PHE A 90 -4.16 6.84 2.45
N THR A 91 -5.45 7.11 2.20
CA THR A 91 -6.21 6.39 1.16
C THR A 91 -5.56 6.54 -0.22
N ILE A 92 -5.08 7.74 -0.56
CA ILE A 92 -4.40 7.98 -1.85
C ILE A 92 -3.10 7.17 -1.95
N VAL A 93 -2.27 7.22 -0.91
CA VAL A 93 -0.95 6.58 -0.91
C VAL A 93 -1.08 5.05 -0.79
N ALA A 94 -2.04 4.55 -0.02
CA ALA A 94 -2.38 3.13 0.05
C ALA A 94 -2.72 2.57 -1.34
N ARG A 95 -3.63 3.24 -2.06
CA ARG A 95 -3.99 2.88 -3.44
C ARG A 95 -2.75 2.87 -4.35
N ARG A 96 -1.92 3.92 -4.30
CA ARG A 96 -0.69 4.00 -5.12
C ARG A 96 0.31 2.90 -4.77
N LEU A 97 0.41 2.50 -3.50
CA LEU A 97 1.29 1.42 -3.08
C LEU A 97 0.79 0.07 -3.61
N ARG A 98 -0.52 -0.17 -3.60
CA ARG A 98 -1.13 -1.36 -4.20
C ARG A 98 -0.89 -1.43 -5.71
N GLU A 99 -1.15 -0.33 -6.42
CA GLU A 99 -0.88 -0.20 -7.86
C GLU A 99 0.61 -0.45 -8.16
N ARG A 100 1.51 0.06 -7.32
CA ARG A 100 2.94 -0.21 -7.43
C ARG A 100 3.22 -1.70 -7.32
N VAL A 101 2.72 -2.38 -6.27
CA VAL A 101 2.93 -3.82 -6.06
C VAL A 101 2.38 -4.63 -7.23
N GLU A 102 1.19 -4.30 -7.72
CA GLU A 102 0.59 -4.96 -8.88
C GLU A 102 1.45 -4.85 -10.15
N SER A 103 2.08 -3.69 -10.38
CA SER A 103 2.95 -3.46 -11.53
C SER A 103 4.32 -4.14 -11.47
N LEU A 104 4.71 -4.69 -10.30
CA LEU A 104 6.00 -5.34 -10.14
C LEU A 104 6.03 -6.69 -10.87
N ALA A 105 7.17 -6.99 -11.48
CA ALA A 105 7.39 -8.30 -12.06
C ALA A 105 7.48 -9.36 -10.94
N PRO A 106 7.02 -10.61 -11.16
CA PRO A 106 7.01 -11.64 -10.11
C PRO A 106 8.36 -11.91 -9.43
N GLN A 107 9.48 -11.67 -10.13
CA GLN A 107 10.84 -11.82 -9.59
C GLN A 107 11.31 -10.65 -8.71
N ASP A 108 10.52 -9.57 -8.59
CA ASP A 108 10.92 -8.39 -7.83
C ASP A 108 11.04 -8.72 -6.33
N PRO A 109 12.20 -8.48 -5.71
CA PRO A 109 12.44 -8.83 -4.31
C PRO A 109 11.68 -7.96 -3.31
N SER A 110 11.09 -6.85 -3.74
CA SER A 110 10.32 -5.97 -2.86
C SER A 110 8.89 -6.45 -2.61
N ILE A 111 8.35 -7.37 -3.45
CA ILE A 111 6.96 -7.85 -3.34
C ILE A 111 6.65 -8.37 -1.93
N PRO A 112 7.43 -9.28 -1.31
CA PRO A 112 7.09 -9.79 0.03
C PRO A 112 7.06 -8.69 1.09
N ARG A 113 7.98 -7.73 1.01
CA ARG A 113 8.10 -6.64 1.98
C ARG A 113 6.94 -5.64 1.84
N LEU A 114 6.55 -5.31 0.61
CA LEU A 114 5.44 -4.41 0.32
C LEU A 114 4.08 -5.06 0.62
N HIS A 115 3.93 -6.35 0.26
CA HIS A 115 2.76 -7.14 0.61
C HIS A 115 2.57 -7.21 2.13
N ALA A 116 3.64 -7.51 2.89
CA ALA A 116 3.58 -7.54 4.34
C ALA A 116 3.23 -6.17 4.95
N LEU A 117 3.75 -5.08 4.38
CA LEU A 117 3.43 -3.72 4.82
C LEU A 117 1.94 -3.40 4.64
N LEU A 118 1.36 -3.75 3.49
CA LEU A 118 -0.07 -3.54 3.23
C LEU A 118 -0.93 -4.47 4.10
N ALA A 119 -0.59 -5.75 4.19
CA ALA A 119 -1.35 -6.74 4.96
C ALA A 119 -1.35 -6.44 6.47
N ALA A 120 -0.23 -5.96 7.03
CA ALA A 120 -0.14 -5.58 8.44
C ALA A 120 -0.98 -4.35 8.82
N ASN A 121 -1.50 -3.62 7.83
CA ASN A 121 -2.32 -2.42 8.03
C ASN A 121 -3.71 -2.57 7.39
N ASP A 122 -4.15 -3.80 7.11
CA ASP A 122 -5.45 -4.10 6.49
C ASP A 122 -5.69 -3.39 5.13
N GLU A 123 -4.62 -3.06 4.41
CA GLU A 123 -4.66 -2.38 3.11
C GLU A 123 -4.29 -3.30 1.93
N ALA A 124 -4.08 -4.59 2.18
CA ALA A 124 -3.88 -5.57 1.12
C ALA A 124 -5.24 -5.93 0.49
N ASP A 125 -5.29 -5.92 -0.84
CA ASP A 125 -6.45 -6.33 -1.65
C ASP A 125 -6.10 -7.52 -2.56
N GLU A 126 -7.07 -7.96 -3.38
CA GLU A 126 -6.87 -9.13 -4.24
C GLU A 126 -5.65 -8.99 -5.16
N SER A 127 -5.43 -7.81 -5.76
CA SER A 127 -4.33 -7.61 -6.71
C SER A 127 -2.96 -7.74 -6.04
N THR A 128 -2.82 -7.24 -4.80
CA THR A 128 -1.58 -7.39 -4.03
C THR A 128 -1.33 -8.82 -3.58
N HIS A 129 -2.38 -9.55 -3.18
CA HIS A 129 -2.27 -10.99 -2.87
C HIS A 129 -1.89 -11.80 -4.10
N LEU A 130 -2.45 -11.47 -5.28
CA LEU A 130 -2.09 -12.10 -6.54
C LEU A 130 -0.64 -11.83 -6.94
N ALA A 131 -0.13 -10.61 -6.72
CA ALA A 131 1.27 -10.28 -6.96
C ALA A 131 2.20 -11.14 -6.08
N MET A 132 1.87 -11.28 -4.79
CA MET A 132 2.61 -12.17 -3.87
C MET A 132 2.50 -13.64 -4.26
N ALA A 133 1.33 -14.12 -4.69
CA ALA A 133 1.16 -15.49 -5.16
C ALA A 133 2.02 -15.78 -6.40
N ARG A 134 2.05 -14.87 -7.39
CA ARG A 134 2.94 -14.98 -8.56
C ARG A 134 4.41 -15.00 -8.17
N HIS A 135 4.80 -14.18 -7.19
CA HIS A 135 6.15 -14.21 -6.64
C HIS A 135 6.50 -15.57 -6.03
N LEU A 136 5.62 -16.14 -5.19
CA LEU A 136 5.82 -17.47 -4.60
C LEU A 136 5.94 -18.57 -5.66
N VAL A 137 5.11 -18.54 -6.70
CA VAL A 137 5.23 -19.45 -7.84
C VAL A 137 6.59 -19.33 -8.54
N MET A 138 7.07 -18.10 -8.76
CA MET A 138 8.39 -17.84 -9.34
C MET A 138 9.53 -18.38 -8.47
N GLN A 139 9.40 -18.30 -7.15
CA GLN A 139 10.37 -18.87 -6.20
C GLN A 139 10.25 -20.40 -6.04
N GLY A 140 9.26 -21.04 -6.68
CA GLY A 140 8.98 -22.47 -6.55
C GLY A 140 8.27 -22.85 -5.25
N ASP A 141 7.86 -21.89 -4.42
CA ASP A 141 7.01 -22.14 -3.24
C ASP A 141 5.55 -22.31 -3.65
N LEU A 142 5.27 -23.41 -4.34
CA LEU A 142 3.94 -23.76 -4.81
C LEU A 142 2.96 -24.01 -3.66
N ALA A 143 3.45 -24.53 -2.53
CA ALA A 143 2.62 -24.77 -1.36
C ALA A 143 2.19 -23.45 -0.69
N GLY A 144 3.11 -22.49 -0.57
CA GLY A 144 2.80 -21.14 -0.12
C GLY A 144 1.85 -20.41 -1.06
N ALA A 145 2.10 -20.47 -2.36
CA ALA A 145 1.22 -19.88 -3.38
C ALA A 145 -0.20 -20.46 -3.28
N ARG A 146 -0.34 -21.79 -3.16
CA ARG A 146 -1.63 -22.46 -3.04
C ARG A 146 -2.41 -21.96 -1.82
N ARG A 147 -1.80 -21.96 -0.63
CA ARG A 147 -2.47 -21.49 0.61
C ARG A 147 -2.95 -20.05 0.49
N LEU A 148 -2.14 -19.18 -0.09
CA LEU A 148 -2.51 -17.78 -0.28
C LEU A 148 -3.70 -17.64 -1.24
N LEU A 149 -3.67 -18.36 -2.36
CA LEU A 149 -4.73 -18.33 -3.36
C LEU A 149 -6.04 -18.92 -2.85
N GLU A 150 -6.00 -20.01 -2.08
CA GLU A 150 -7.16 -20.59 -1.40
C GLU A 150 -7.81 -19.55 -0.46
N ALA A 151 -7.01 -18.77 0.28
CA ALA A 151 -7.52 -17.70 1.12
C ALA A 151 -8.18 -16.59 0.29
N VAL A 152 -7.54 -16.16 -0.81
CA VAL A 152 -8.11 -15.14 -1.72
C VAL A 152 -9.43 -15.62 -2.31
N THR A 153 -9.51 -16.86 -2.80
CA THR A 153 -10.74 -17.40 -3.38
C THR A 153 -11.84 -17.64 -2.34
N THR A 154 -11.48 -17.78 -1.07
CA THR A 154 -12.45 -17.88 0.04
C THR A 154 -13.09 -16.52 0.34
N VAL A 155 -12.30 -15.45 0.38
CA VAL A 155 -12.77 -14.08 0.70
C VAL A 155 -13.40 -13.41 -0.52
N SER A 156 -12.83 -13.63 -1.70
CA SER A 156 -13.22 -13.03 -2.97
C SER A 156 -13.49 -14.12 -4.02
N PRO A 157 -14.60 -14.87 -3.90
CA PRO A 157 -14.93 -15.98 -4.80
C PRO A 157 -15.13 -15.55 -6.26
N ASN A 158 -15.41 -14.27 -6.51
CA ASN A 158 -15.54 -13.71 -7.87
C ASN A 158 -14.19 -13.30 -8.49
N CYS A 159 -13.06 -13.57 -7.85
CA CYS A 159 -11.73 -13.26 -8.38
C CYS A 159 -11.28 -14.33 -9.38
N ALA A 160 -11.65 -14.16 -10.65
CA ALA A 160 -11.29 -15.09 -11.72
C ALA A 160 -9.77 -15.32 -11.88
N ASP A 161 -8.97 -14.29 -11.62
CA ASP A 161 -7.50 -14.37 -11.73
C ASP A 161 -6.91 -15.23 -10.61
N ALA A 162 -7.48 -15.19 -9.40
CA ALA A 162 -7.07 -16.06 -8.30
C ALA A 162 -7.38 -17.53 -8.59
N TRP A 163 -8.58 -17.82 -9.11
CA TRP A 163 -8.93 -19.18 -9.51
C TRP A 163 -8.05 -19.71 -10.64
N SER A 164 -7.74 -18.86 -11.63
CA SER A 164 -6.87 -19.25 -12.75
C SER A 164 -5.45 -19.55 -12.27
N LEU A 165 -4.89 -18.69 -11.42
CA LEU A 165 -3.56 -18.92 -10.87
C LEU A 165 -3.53 -20.14 -9.92
N LEU A 166 -4.61 -20.40 -9.19
CA LEU A 166 -4.74 -21.59 -8.34
C LEU A 166 -4.78 -22.87 -9.18
N ALA A 167 -5.47 -22.86 -10.33
CA ALA A 167 -5.44 -23.96 -11.28
C ALA A 167 -4.01 -24.23 -11.79
N GLU A 168 -3.27 -23.19 -12.17
CA GLU A 168 -1.87 -23.31 -12.60
C GLU A 168 -0.97 -23.90 -11.50
N VAL A 169 -1.16 -23.48 -10.25
CA VAL A 169 -0.42 -24.01 -9.10
C VAL A 169 -0.75 -25.48 -8.87
N ASN A 170 -2.03 -25.86 -8.91
CA ASN A 170 -2.45 -27.27 -8.75
C ASN A 170 -1.94 -28.15 -9.89
N ALA A 171 -1.89 -27.65 -11.12
CA ALA A 171 -1.27 -28.34 -12.25
C ALA A 171 0.22 -28.63 -11.99
N LYS A 172 0.97 -27.64 -11.50
CA LYS A 172 2.39 -27.80 -11.15
C LYS A 172 2.62 -28.77 -9.98
N LEU A 173 1.64 -28.89 -9.07
CA LEU A 173 1.65 -29.83 -7.96
C LEU A 173 1.18 -31.24 -8.36
N GLY A 174 0.63 -31.42 -9.56
CA GLY A 174 0.07 -32.69 -10.04
C GLY A 174 -1.33 -33.01 -9.50
N ASP A 175 -2.03 -32.04 -8.90
CA ASP A 175 -3.40 -32.19 -8.41
C ASP A 175 -4.40 -31.80 -9.52
N GLU A 176 -4.61 -32.75 -10.43
CA GLU A 176 -5.45 -32.57 -11.62
C GLU A 176 -6.93 -32.34 -11.27
N GLU A 177 -7.42 -32.96 -10.20
CA GLU A 177 -8.80 -32.78 -9.73
C GLU A 177 -9.01 -31.36 -9.20
N ALA A 178 -8.10 -30.86 -8.37
CA ALA A 178 -8.15 -29.48 -7.90
C ALA A 178 -7.98 -28.48 -9.03
N ARG A 179 -7.11 -28.76 -10.02
CA ARG A 179 -6.96 -27.93 -11.22
C ARG A 179 -8.30 -27.78 -11.94
N SER A 180 -8.95 -28.89 -12.29
CA SER A 180 -10.20 -28.87 -13.06
C SER A 180 -11.31 -28.10 -12.33
N ARG A 181 -11.43 -28.29 -11.00
CA ARG A 181 -12.37 -27.49 -10.20
C ARG A 181 -12.07 -25.99 -10.28
N CYS A 182 -10.81 -25.60 -10.14
CA CYS A 182 -10.42 -24.19 -10.20
C CYS A 182 -10.69 -23.57 -11.58
N GLU A 183 -10.53 -24.32 -12.67
CA GLU A 183 -10.84 -23.85 -14.03
C GLU A 183 -12.35 -23.58 -14.23
N VAL A 184 -13.20 -24.42 -13.66
CA VAL A 184 -14.65 -24.22 -13.65
C VAL A 184 -15.01 -22.96 -12.87
N GLU A 185 -14.47 -22.80 -11.67
CA GLU A 185 -14.71 -21.62 -10.83
C GLU A 185 -14.18 -20.33 -11.48
N ALA A 186 -13.01 -20.38 -12.13
CA ALA A 186 -12.49 -19.24 -12.88
C ALA A 186 -13.44 -18.80 -14.00
N THR A 187 -14.04 -19.77 -14.70
CA THR A 187 -15.02 -19.50 -15.76
C THR A 187 -16.31 -18.91 -15.19
N ALA A 188 -16.82 -19.47 -14.10
CA ALA A 188 -18.00 -18.96 -13.41
C ALA A 188 -17.79 -17.52 -12.89
N ALA A 189 -16.63 -17.24 -12.29
CA ALA A 189 -16.26 -15.92 -11.79
C ALA A 189 -16.19 -14.86 -12.92
N ARG A 190 -15.65 -15.21 -14.10
CA ARG A 190 -15.67 -14.32 -15.28
C ARG A 190 -17.08 -14.00 -15.74
N ALA A 191 -17.93 -15.03 -15.89
CA ALA A 191 -19.32 -14.86 -16.30
C ALA A 191 -20.11 -13.99 -15.31
N ALA A 192 -19.91 -14.19 -14.01
CA ALA A 192 -20.53 -13.38 -12.97
C ALA A 192 -20.11 -11.89 -13.06
N ARG A 193 -18.82 -11.62 -13.30
CA ARG A 193 -18.31 -10.25 -13.47
C ARG A 193 -18.93 -9.56 -14.69
N GLU A 194 -19.02 -10.26 -15.82
CA GLU A 194 -19.64 -9.74 -17.05
C GLU A 194 -21.12 -9.40 -16.85
N ALA A 195 -21.88 -10.29 -16.20
CA ALA A 195 -23.29 -10.04 -15.90
C ALA A 195 -23.49 -8.83 -14.96
N SER A 196 -22.57 -8.60 -14.02
CA SER A 196 -22.61 -7.43 -13.12
C SER A 196 -22.37 -6.11 -13.87
N ILE A 197 -21.57 -6.11 -14.93
CA ILE A 197 -21.30 -4.90 -15.74
C ILE A 197 -22.53 -4.53 -16.57
N VAL A 198 -23.20 -5.51 -17.17
CA VAL A 198 -24.38 -5.30 -18.01
C VAL A 198 -25.57 -4.75 -17.20
N THR A 199 -25.72 -5.15 -15.94
CA THR A 199 -26.84 -4.73 -15.08
C THR A 199 -26.70 -3.33 -14.47
N HIS A 200 -25.50 -2.74 -14.48
CA HIS A 200 -25.22 -1.41 -13.91
C HIS A 200 -24.95 -0.33 -14.97
N SER A 201 -25.23 -0.61 -16.25
CA SER A 201 -25.24 0.42 -17.30
C SER A 201 -26.55 1.22 -17.17
N PRO A 202 -26.53 2.51 -16.78
CA PRO A 202 -27.75 3.31 -16.75
C PRO A 202 -28.25 3.47 -18.19
N ALA A 203 -29.51 3.14 -18.43
CA ALA A 203 -30.18 3.51 -19.67
C ALA A 203 -30.06 5.05 -19.84
N LEU A 204 -29.42 5.46 -20.94
CA LEU A 204 -29.39 6.85 -21.40
C LEU A 204 -30.81 7.34 -21.71
#